data_AF-A0A843TW75-F1
#
_entry.id   AF-A0A843TW75-F1
#
_cell.length_a   1.000
_cell.length_b   1.000
_cell.length_c   1.000
_cell.angle_alpha   90.00
_cell.angle_beta   90.00
_cell.angle_gamma   90.00
#
_symmetry.space_group_name_H-M   'P 1'
#
loop_
_entity.id
_entity.type
_entity.pdbx_description
1 polymer ?
#
loop_
_entity_poly.entity_id
_entity_poly.type
_entity_poly.pdbx_seq_one_letter_code
_entity_poly.pdbx_strand_id
1 'polypeptide(L)'
;MLISSTMDEDEEDTTPIPRPMHTSRYNTFRMQPSMFLKLRDILVERELIQDSRYVTASEQLAMFLYAMGHGVATGAMCEHFQHLSETISYYVNRVIKVIALFRFTYIMLPSGTDPVHPRIRHDDRFYPYVKDAIGMYYLVDSGYGNAGHFLAPYHGERYHISEYQNRGNAPYKNMCDKFDHRHAQLCNCMERCFGVLKNRFQTLREGNCYPFRVQVLIVLACCVVHNFIRCEHGEDYYFNLRQMDNVEKDDDPPDDPSLAVSPPEMQAGEILRTQINTQIWANN
;
A
#
# COMPACT_ATOMS: atom_id res chain seq x y z
N MET A 1 30.31 28.54 60.25
CA MET A 1 29.73 27.18 60.28
C MET A 1 28.22 27.36 60.19
N LEU A 2 27.65 27.07 59.01
CA LEU A 2 26.24 27.23 58.64
C LEU A 2 25.52 25.91 58.88
N ILE A 3 24.39 25.91 59.60
CA ILE A 3 23.20 25.00 59.50
C ILE A 3 22.09 25.73 60.32
N SER A 4 20.78 25.79 60.05
CA SER A 4 19.86 25.09 59.15
C SER A 4 18.61 25.97 58.98
N SER A 5 18.10 26.14 57.77
CA SER A 5 16.74 26.61 57.50
C SER A 5 16.11 25.58 56.59
N THR A 6 15.23 24.74 57.15
CA THR A 6 14.38 23.82 56.40
C THR A 6 13.09 24.58 56.09
N MET A 7 12.99 25.10 54.86
CA MET A 7 11.72 25.39 54.23
C MET A 7 11.42 24.22 53.31
N ASP A 8 10.33 23.51 53.62
CA ASP A 8 9.70 22.55 52.72
C ASP A 8 9.19 23.34 51.50
N GLU A 9 9.84 23.16 50.36
CA GLU A 9 9.28 23.58 49.07
C GLU A 9 8.33 22.48 48.62
N ASP A 10 7.03 22.78 48.69
CA ASP A 10 5.99 22.06 47.96
C ASP A 10 6.31 22.14 46.46
N GLU A 11 6.92 21.07 45.95
CA GLU A 11 7.20 20.88 44.52
C GLU A 11 5.85 20.67 43.81
N GLU A 12 5.25 21.79 43.37
CA GLU A 12 4.06 21.81 42.52
C GLU A 12 4.37 21.00 41.25
N ASP A 13 3.70 19.84 41.12
CA ASP A 13 3.80 18.93 39.97
C ASP A 13 3.31 19.63 38.70
N THR A 14 4.24 20.36 38.08
CA THR A 14 4.07 21.08 36.81
C THR A 14 4.21 20.15 35.61
N THR A 15 3.91 18.85 35.76
CA THR A 15 3.91 17.93 34.62
C THR A 15 2.95 18.42 33.55
N PRO A 16 3.41 18.62 32.29
CA PRO A 16 2.55 19.10 31.22
C PRO A 16 1.44 18.08 30.99
N ILE A 17 0.19 18.47 31.25
CA ILE A 17 -0.98 17.65 30.98
C ILE A 17 -1.01 17.35 29.46
N PRO A 18 -1.06 16.08 29.04
CA PRO A 18 -1.16 15.73 27.63
C PRO A 18 -2.40 16.40 27.02
N ARG A 19 -2.20 17.20 25.96
CA ARG A 19 -3.30 17.97 25.37
C ARG A 19 -4.29 17.02 24.67
N PRO A 20 -5.59 17.08 24.99
CA PRO A 20 -6.58 16.28 24.30
C PRO A 20 -6.68 16.70 22.82
N MET A 21 -6.70 15.73 21.91
CA MET A 21 -6.86 16.01 20.48
C MET A 21 -8.27 16.53 20.17
N HIS A 22 -8.36 17.73 19.59
CA HIS A 22 -9.63 18.29 19.12
C HIS A 22 -10.23 17.49 17.96
N THR A 23 -11.53 17.25 18.00
CA THR A 23 -12.32 16.47 17.01
C THR A 23 -12.24 16.97 15.57
N SER A 24 -12.00 18.28 15.35
CA SER A 24 -11.79 18.85 14.01
C SER A 24 -10.52 18.31 13.30
N ARG A 25 -9.54 17.80 14.07
CA ARG A 25 -8.26 17.29 13.53
C ARG A 25 -8.39 15.93 12.83
N TYR A 26 -9.46 15.17 13.05
CA TYR A 26 -9.59 13.83 12.45
C TYR A 26 -9.78 13.85 10.92
N ASN A 27 -10.24 14.96 10.35
CA ASN A 27 -10.40 15.13 8.90
C ASN A 27 -9.07 15.04 8.13
N THR A 28 -7.92 15.19 8.80
CA THR A 28 -6.60 15.12 8.16
C THR A 28 -6.02 13.70 8.11
N PHE A 29 -6.61 12.71 8.80
CA PHE A 29 -6.02 11.36 8.91
C PHE A 29 -6.43 10.38 7.81
N ARG A 30 -7.07 10.86 6.74
CA ARG A 30 -7.48 10.07 5.57
C ARG A 30 -8.35 8.84 5.93
N MET A 31 -9.02 8.90 7.09
CA MET A 31 -9.97 7.93 7.61
C MET A 31 -11.04 8.63 8.46
N GLN A 32 -12.19 7.99 8.62
CA GLN A 32 -13.25 8.51 9.48
C GLN A 32 -12.84 8.49 10.97
N PRO A 33 -13.33 9.43 11.81
CA PRO A 33 -13.00 9.46 13.23
C PRO A 33 -13.33 8.15 13.97
N SER A 34 -14.44 7.49 13.61
CA SER A 34 -14.82 6.18 14.18
C SER A 34 -13.79 5.09 13.89
N MET A 35 -13.19 5.09 12.70
CA MET A 35 -12.12 4.17 12.32
C MET A 35 -10.81 4.48 13.03
N PHE A 36 -10.52 5.76 13.24
CA PHE A 36 -9.38 6.16 14.05
C PHE A 36 -9.49 5.63 15.48
N LEU A 37 -10.63 5.85 16.12
CA LEU A 37 -10.86 5.41 17.51
C LEU A 37 -10.79 3.88 17.60
N LYS A 38 -11.45 3.16 16.68
CA LYS A 38 -11.41 1.70 16.64
C LYS A 38 -9.99 1.15 16.44
N LEU A 39 -9.21 1.73 15.52
CA LEU A 39 -7.82 1.31 15.33
C LEU A 39 -6.98 1.59 16.58
N ARG A 40 -7.10 2.77 17.18
CA ARG A 40 -6.43 3.11 18.44
C ARG A 40 -6.77 2.10 19.52
N ASP A 41 -8.05 1.78 19.71
CA ASP A 41 -8.50 0.87 20.77
C ASP A 41 -7.90 -0.52 20.58
N ILE A 42 -7.90 -1.07 19.36
CA ILE A 42 -7.23 -2.34 19.03
C ILE A 42 -5.73 -2.31 19.39
N LEU A 43 -5.05 -1.20 19.15
CA LEU A 43 -3.61 -1.10 19.41
C LEU A 43 -3.29 -0.95 20.90
N VAL A 44 -4.14 -0.24 21.64
CA VAL A 44 -4.00 -0.04 23.10
C VAL A 44 -4.39 -1.31 23.85
N GLU A 45 -5.50 -1.96 23.49
CA GLU A 45 -5.95 -3.23 24.09
C GLU A 45 -4.92 -4.35 23.93
N ARG A 46 -4.14 -4.33 22.84
CA ARG A 46 -3.04 -5.27 22.59
C ARG A 46 -1.70 -4.81 23.15
N GLU A 47 -1.68 -3.71 23.91
CA GLU A 47 -0.50 -3.12 24.53
C GLU A 47 0.62 -2.73 23.54
N LEU A 48 0.29 -2.54 22.26
CA LEU A 48 1.26 -2.24 21.21
C LEU A 48 1.66 -0.76 21.20
N ILE A 49 0.70 0.10 21.54
CA ILE A 49 0.93 1.52 21.84
C ILE A 49 0.28 1.84 23.19
N GLN A 50 0.90 2.73 23.95
CA GLN A 50 0.41 3.17 25.25
C GLN A 50 0.75 4.64 25.44
N ASP A 51 0.00 5.32 26.30
CA ASP A 51 0.32 6.68 26.70
C ASP A 51 1.73 6.73 27.30
N SER A 52 2.52 7.70 26.85
CA SER A 52 3.77 8.06 27.49
C SER A 52 3.57 9.31 28.35
N ARG A 53 4.62 9.72 29.05
CA ARG A 53 4.61 10.96 29.84
C ARG A 53 4.21 12.20 29.02
N TYR A 54 4.57 12.25 27.73
CA TYR A 54 4.43 13.46 26.91
C TYR A 54 3.62 13.28 25.63
N VAL A 55 3.38 12.04 25.20
CA VAL A 55 2.69 11.72 23.94
C VAL A 55 1.70 10.59 24.18
N THR A 56 0.42 10.87 24.01
CA THR A 56 -0.68 9.91 24.18
C THR A 56 -0.69 8.88 23.03
N ALA A 57 -1.24 7.69 23.24
CA ALA A 57 -1.46 6.68 22.21
C ALA A 57 -2.25 7.24 21.01
N SER A 58 -3.24 8.11 21.27
CA SER A 58 -3.97 8.80 20.22
C SER A 58 -3.04 9.70 19.40
N GLU A 59 -2.20 10.47 20.06
CA GLU A 59 -1.25 11.36 19.39
C GLU A 59 -0.18 10.59 18.61
N GLN A 60 0.31 9.46 19.14
CA GLN A 60 1.23 8.57 18.43
C GLN A 60 0.62 8.05 17.13
N LEU A 61 -0.63 7.57 17.18
CA LEU A 61 -1.35 7.11 16.00
C LEU A 61 -1.61 8.26 15.01
N ALA A 62 -1.94 9.45 15.52
CA ALA A 62 -2.16 10.64 14.72
C ALA A 62 -0.90 11.10 13.98
N MET A 63 0.26 11.11 14.64
CA MET A 63 1.54 11.42 14.00
C MET A 63 1.81 10.48 12.82
N PHE A 64 1.57 9.18 13.01
CA PHE A 64 1.70 8.19 11.94
C PHE A 64 0.73 8.44 10.79
N LEU A 65 -0.57 8.58 11.05
CA LEU A 65 -1.56 8.76 10.00
C LEU A 65 -1.37 10.08 9.24
N TYR A 66 -0.96 11.13 9.94
CA TYR A 66 -0.62 12.41 9.32
C TYR A 66 0.61 12.30 8.43
N ALA A 67 1.66 11.60 8.88
CA ALA A 67 2.84 11.33 8.05
C ALA A 67 2.44 10.60 6.76
N MET A 68 1.74 9.46 6.87
CA MET A 68 1.36 8.64 5.72
C MET A 68 0.39 9.35 4.78
N GLY A 69 -0.56 10.11 5.34
CA GLY A 69 -1.64 10.72 4.61
C GLY A 69 -1.26 11.96 3.78
N HIS A 70 -0.20 12.66 4.17
CA HIS A 70 0.20 13.93 3.53
C HIS A 70 1.62 13.94 2.98
N GLY A 71 2.47 12.97 3.31
CA GLY A 71 3.85 12.95 2.79
C GLY A 71 4.65 14.22 3.14
N VAL A 72 4.29 14.91 4.21
CA VAL A 72 4.88 16.21 4.57
C VAL A 72 6.29 16.07 5.13
N ALA A 73 7.10 17.12 4.96
CA ALA A 73 8.40 17.23 5.61
C ALA A 73 8.27 17.18 7.14
N THR A 74 9.27 16.59 7.81
CA THR A 74 9.30 16.46 9.27
C THR A 74 9.10 17.79 9.99
N GLY A 75 9.62 18.91 9.45
CA GLY A 75 9.42 20.24 10.03
C GLY A 75 7.96 20.66 10.14
N ALA A 76 7.14 20.39 9.11
CA ALA A 76 5.71 20.68 9.15
C ALA A 76 4.98 19.80 10.18
N MET A 77 5.46 18.57 10.41
CA MET A 77 4.94 17.74 11.49
C MET A 77 5.32 18.27 12.87
N CYS A 78 6.57 18.73 13.04
CA CYS A 78 7.02 19.34 14.30
C CYS A 78 6.16 20.56 14.65
N GLU A 79 5.85 21.41 13.67
CA GLU A 79 4.94 22.55 13.87
C GLU A 79 3.50 22.10 14.16
N HIS A 80 2.99 21.10 13.44
CA HIS A 80 1.61 20.63 13.65
C HIS A 80 1.39 20.02 15.04
N PHE A 81 2.32 19.17 15.47
CA PHE A 81 2.21 18.43 16.72
C PHE A 81 2.94 19.10 17.89
N GLN A 82 3.73 20.16 17.63
CA GLN A 82 4.51 20.89 18.64
C GLN A 82 5.48 19.98 19.41
N HIS A 83 6.13 19.07 18.68
CA HIS A 83 7.14 18.15 19.20
C HIS A 83 8.44 18.26 18.39
N LEU A 84 9.54 17.85 19.01
CA LEU A 84 10.85 17.77 18.34
C LEU A 84 10.84 16.70 17.23
N SER A 85 11.71 16.86 16.24
CA SER A 85 11.82 15.94 15.10
C SER A 85 12.19 14.53 15.52
N GLU A 86 12.98 14.38 16.59
CA GLU A 86 13.33 13.10 17.19
C GLU A 86 12.11 12.39 17.77
N THR A 87 11.24 13.14 18.45
CA THR A 87 9.97 12.62 19.02
C THR A 87 9.04 12.15 17.91
N ILE A 88 8.85 12.98 16.88
CA ILE A 88 8.04 12.62 15.70
C ILE A 88 8.60 11.36 15.03
N SER A 89 9.91 11.35 14.75
CA SER A 89 10.57 10.22 14.09
C SER A 89 10.45 8.94 14.91
N TYR A 90 10.63 9.02 16.23
CA TYR A 90 10.51 7.88 17.13
C TYR A 90 9.12 7.26 17.06
N TYR A 91 8.07 8.05 17.27
CA TYR A 91 6.70 7.53 17.33
C TYR A 91 6.17 7.10 15.97
N VAL A 92 6.46 7.85 14.89
CA VAL A 92 6.08 7.43 13.52
C VAL A 92 6.71 6.08 13.17
N ASN A 93 8.03 5.91 13.38
CA ASN A 93 8.70 4.65 13.08
C ASN A 93 8.22 3.49 13.98
N ARG A 94 7.93 3.76 15.25
CA ARG A 94 7.36 2.77 16.16
C ARG A 94 5.99 2.30 15.67
N VAL A 95 5.09 3.24 15.36
CA VAL A 95 3.72 2.90 14.91
C VAL A 95 3.74 2.22 13.54
N ILE A 96 4.60 2.63 12.59
CA ILE A 96 4.79 1.90 11.31
C ILE A 96 5.08 0.42 11.56
N LYS A 97 6.05 0.12 12.44
CA LYS A 97 6.43 -1.26 12.76
C LYS A 97 5.27 -2.03 13.37
N VAL A 98 4.58 -1.44 14.33
CA VAL A 98 3.42 -2.03 15.01
C VAL A 98 2.31 -2.35 14.01
N ILE A 99 1.91 -1.39 13.18
CA ILE A 99 0.84 -1.58 12.19
C ILE A 99 1.23 -2.65 11.16
N ALA A 100 2.48 -2.66 10.70
CA ALA A 100 2.98 -3.66 9.75
C ALA A 100 2.98 -5.11 10.28
N LEU A 101 2.84 -5.33 11.60
CA LEU A 101 2.64 -6.67 12.18
C LEU A 101 1.28 -7.26 11.79
N PHE A 102 0.27 -6.43 11.58
CA PHE A 102 -1.07 -6.87 11.20
C PHE A 102 -1.19 -7.27 9.72
N ARG A 103 -0.07 -7.28 8.96
CA ARG A 103 -0.06 -7.75 7.57
C ARG A 103 -0.62 -9.15 7.41
N PHE A 104 -0.39 -10.04 8.37
CA PHE A 104 -0.91 -11.40 8.35
C PHE A 104 -2.42 -11.50 8.62
N THR A 105 -3.04 -10.41 9.07
CA THR A 105 -4.50 -10.34 9.27
C THR A 105 -5.17 -9.64 8.09
N TYR A 106 -4.57 -8.56 7.58
CA TYR A 106 -5.23 -7.69 6.59
C TYR A 106 -4.67 -7.81 5.17
N ILE A 107 -3.52 -8.45 4.96
CA ILE A 107 -2.90 -8.65 3.65
C ILE A 107 -2.81 -10.16 3.43
N MET A 108 -3.94 -10.75 3.05
CA MET A 108 -4.04 -12.18 2.78
C MET A 108 -3.82 -12.42 1.29
N LEU A 109 -2.85 -13.26 0.98
CA LEU A 109 -2.74 -13.87 -0.34
C LEU A 109 -3.84 -14.94 -0.45
N PRO A 110 -4.68 -14.90 -1.49
CA PRO A 110 -5.63 -15.97 -1.71
C PRO A 110 -4.88 -17.28 -1.91
N SER A 111 -5.29 -18.35 -1.21
CA SER A 111 -4.88 -19.71 -1.53
C SER A 111 -5.26 -20.04 -2.98
N GLY A 112 -4.52 -20.94 -3.63
CA GLY A 112 -4.88 -21.44 -4.97
C GLY A 112 -6.25 -22.14 -5.04
N THR A 113 -6.90 -22.37 -3.90
CA THR A 113 -8.25 -22.92 -3.77
C THR A 113 -9.30 -21.91 -3.31
N ASP A 114 -8.90 -20.66 -3.01
CA ASP A 114 -9.84 -19.67 -2.50
C ASP A 114 -10.80 -19.23 -3.60
N PRO A 115 -12.12 -19.14 -3.32
CA PRO A 115 -13.07 -18.67 -4.30
C PRO A 115 -12.81 -17.21 -4.64
N VAL A 116 -12.94 -16.86 -5.93
CA VAL A 116 -12.86 -15.46 -6.38
C VAL A 116 -13.82 -14.60 -5.55
N HIS A 117 -13.30 -13.52 -4.97
CA HIS A 117 -14.06 -12.64 -4.09
C HIS A 117 -15.40 -12.23 -4.75
N PRO A 118 -16.56 -12.26 -4.04
CA PRO A 118 -17.89 -12.06 -4.64
C PRO A 118 -18.02 -10.80 -5.50
N ARG A 119 -17.43 -9.68 -5.07
CA ARG A 119 -17.40 -8.43 -5.86
C ARG A 119 -16.69 -8.54 -7.20
N ILE A 120 -15.68 -9.40 -7.31
CA ILE A 120 -14.98 -9.68 -8.57
C ILE A 120 -15.76 -10.74 -9.35
N ARG A 121 -16.31 -11.74 -8.65
CA ARG A 121 -17.13 -12.81 -9.24
C ARG A 121 -18.35 -12.29 -10.00
N HIS A 122 -18.94 -11.19 -9.54
CA HIS A 122 -20.12 -10.57 -10.15
C HIS A 122 -19.79 -9.35 -11.03
N ASP A 123 -18.52 -8.97 -11.19
CA ASP A 123 -18.13 -7.91 -12.11
C ASP A 123 -17.63 -8.57 -13.40
N ASP A 124 -18.47 -8.58 -14.43
CA ASP A 124 -18.16 -9.17 -15.75
C ASP A 124 -16.90 -8.58 -16.38
N ARG A 125 -16.46 -7.40 -15.94
CA ARG A 125 -15.21 -6.80 -16.41
C ARG A 125 -13.99 -7.41 -15.77
N PHE A 126 -14.07 -7.99 -14.57
CA PHE A 126 -12.90 -8.51 -13.85
C PHE A 126 -12.95 -10.03 -13.66
N TYR A 127 -14.14 -10.61 -13.53
CA TYR A 127 -14.33 -12.04 -13.32
C TYR A 127 -13.62 -12.92 -14.37
N PRO A 128 -13.71 -12.62 -15.69
CA PRO A 128 -13.04 -13.44 -16.70
C PRO A 128 -11.51 -13.49 -16.55
N TYR A 129 -10.91 -12.51 -15.86
CA TYR A 129 -9.45 -12.41 -15.70
C TYR A 129 -8.91 -13.14 -14.48
N VAL A 130 -9.76 -13.36 -13.47
CA VAL A 130 -9.34 -13.92 -12.17
C VAL A 130 -9.81 -15.37 -12.01
N LYS A 131 -10.82 -15.81 -12.78
CA LYS A 131 -11.41 -17.16 -12.67
C LYS A 131 -10.45 -18.31 -13.04
N ASP A 132 -9.46 -18.06 -13.91
CA ASP A 132 -8.56 -19.08 -14.47
C ASP A 132 -7.07 -18.78 -14.16
N ALA A 133 -6.76 -17.91 -13.20
CA ALA A 133 -5.38 -17.63 -12.81
C ALA A 133 -4.78 -18.87 -12.10
N ILE A 134 -3.98 -19.65 -12.83
CA ILE A 134 -3.33 -20.86 -12.31
C ILE A 134 -1.97 -20.50 -11.71
N GLY A 135 -1.82 -20.68 -10.40
CA GLY A 135 -0.55 -20.51 -9.69
C GLY A 135 -0.27 -19.09 -9.18
N MET A 136 0.78 -18.97 -8.38
CA MET A 136 1.25 -17.70 -7.83
C MET A 136 2.46 -17.22 -8.64
N TYR A 137 2.24 -16.28 -9.55
CA TYR A 137 3.29 -15.59 -10.29
C TYR A 137 3.18 -14.08 -10.09
N TYR A 138 4.30 -13.39 -10.16
CA TYR A 138 4.36 -11.93 -10.11
C TYR A 138 4.19 -11.41 -11.54
N LEU A 139 3.11 -10.69 -11.79
CA LEU A 139 2.95 -9.93 -13.03
C LEU A 139 3.93 -8.76 -13.00
N VAL A 140 4.73 -8.60 -14.07
CA VAL A 140 5.74 -7.53 -14.16
C VAL A 140 5.61 -6.75 -15.46
N ASP A 141 6.11 -5.52 -15.42
CA ASP A 141 6.16 -4.63 -16.57
C ASP A 141 7.20 -5.06 -17.61
N SER A 142 7.14 -4.45 -18.79
CA SER A 142 8.01 -4.78 -19.92
C SER A 142 9.50 -4.51 -19.68
N GLY A 143 9.85 -3.69 -18.69
CA GLY A 143 11.23 -3.46 -18.28
C GLY A 143 11.86 -4.62 -17.47
N TYR A 144 11.06 -5.60 -17.04
CA TYR A 144 11.55 -6.76 -16.29
C TYR A 144 11.72 -7.98 -17.19
N GLY A 145 12.76 -8.77 -16.90
CA GLY A 145 12.99 -10.06 -17.56
C GLY A 145 11.94 -11.09 -17.16
N ASN A 146 11.45 -11.85 -18.14
CA ASN A 146 10.60 -13.01 -17.90
C ASN A 146 11.41 -14.11 -17.19
N ALA A 147 10.89 -14.64 -16.08
CA ALA A 147 11.58 -15.61 -15.22
C ALA A 147 10.60 -16.60 -14.58
N GLY A 148 11.09 -17.64 -13.89
CA GLY A 148 10.25 -18.72 -13.35
C GLY A 148 9.08 -18.28 -12.47
N HIS A 149 9.18 -17.11 -11.83
CA HIS A 149 8.12 -16.52 -11.01
C HIS A 149 7.67 -15.12 -11.47
N PHE A 150 8.25 -14.57 -12.53
CA PHE A 150 7.95 -13.23 -13.04
C PHE A 150 7.42 -13.33 -14.46
N LEU A 151 6.17 -12.92 -14.64
CA LEU A 151 5.46 -13.04 -15.91
C LEU A 151 5.47 -11.69 -16.64
N ALA A 152 6.39 -11.56 -17.59
CA ALA A 152 6.54 -10.38 -18.43
C ALA A 152 5.75 -10.52 -19.75
N PRO A 153 5.28 -9.40 -20.34
CA PRO A 153 4.67 -9.43 -21.67
C PRO A 153 5.70 -9.86 -22.74
N TYR A 154 5.25 -10.22 -23.93
CA TYR A 154 6.18 -10.48 -25.03
C TYR A 154 6.85 -9.18 -25.49
N HIS A 155 8.18 -9.20 -25.67
CA HIS A 155 8.91 -8.05 -26.24
C HIS A 155 8.63 -7.97 -27.75
N GLY A 156 8.16 -6.83 -28.26
CA GLY A 156 8.18 -6.56 -29.71
C GLY A 156 7.01 -5.81 -30.32
N GLU A 157 5.85 -5.69 -29.66
CA GLU A 157 4.78 -4.79 -30.10
C GLU A 157 4.37 -3.90 -28.92
N ARG A 158 4.46 -2.57 -29.09
CA ARG A 158 3.97 -1.63 -28.06
C ARG A 158 2.47 -1.85 -27.90
N TYR A 159 2.09 -2.34 -26.73
CA TYR A 159 0.72 -2.59 -26.40
C TYR A 159 0.05 -1.30 -25.89
N HIS A 160 -0.93 -0.77 -26.63
CA HIS A 160 -1.76 0.34 -26.19
C HIS A 160 -3.20 -0.14 -25.94
N ILE A 161 -3.68 -0.07 -24.68
CA ILE A 161 -5.06 -0.43 -24.30
C ILE A 161 -6.10 0.33 -25.14
N SER A 162 -5.80 1.56 -25.55
CA SER A 162 -6.65 2.38 -26.42
C SER A 162 -6.87 1.77 -27.80
N GLU A 163 -5.91 1.00 -28.32
CA GLU A 163 -6.07 0.27 -29.59
C GLU A 163 -7.11 -0.84 -29.48
N TYR A 164 -7.31 -1.39 -28.27
CA TYR A 164 -8.29 -2.45 -28.02
C TYR A 164 -9.66 -1.93 -27.61
N GLN A 165 -9.72 -0.80 -26.88
CA GLN A 165 -10.99 -0.11 -26.58
C GLN A 165 -11.73 0.30 -27.85
N ASN A 166 -10.99 0.65 -28.92
CA ASN A 166 -11.54 1.02 -30.22
C ASN A 166 -11.70 -0.15 -31.21
N ARG A 167 -11.24 -1.37 -30.87
CA ARG A 167 -11.25 -2.54 -31.78
C ARG A 167 -12.59 -3.29 -31.83
N GLY A 168 -13.56 -3.00 -30.97
CA GLY A 168 -14.81 -3.75 -30.91
C GLY A 168 -14.57 -5.27 -30.77
N ASN A 169 -15.40 -6.09 -31.41
CA ASN A 169 -15.27 -7.57 -31.44
C ASN A 169 -14.20 -8.09 -32.42
N ALA A 170 -13.18 -7.30 -32.79
CA ALA A 170 -12.15 -7.76 -33.70
C ALA A 170 -11.35 -8.95 -33.09
N PRO A 171 -11.11 -10.03 -33.86
CA PRO A 171 -10.36 -11.18 -33.37
C PRO A 171 -8.88 -10.84 -33.13
N TYR A 172 -8.28 -11.50 -32.15
CA TYR A 172 -6.85 -11.40 -31.85
C TYR A 172 -5.99 -11.90 -33.02
N LYS A 173 -4.84 -11.27 -33.29
CA LYS A 173 -3.95 -11.64 -34.40
C LYS A 173 -3.31 -13.03 -34.18
N ASN A 174 -2.88 -13.29 -32.96
CA ASN A 174 -2.19 -14.52 -32.56
C ASN A 174 -2.30 -14.71 -31.03
N MET A 175 -1.73 -15.81 -30.54
CA MET A 175 -1.75 -16.15 -29.11
C MET A 175 -1.05 -15.08 -28.25
N CYS A 176 0.12 -14.58 -28.68
CA CYS A 176 0.85 -13.54 -27.95
C CYS A 176 0.05 -12.24 -27.82
N ASP A 177 -0.63 -11.81 -28.90
CA ASP A 177 -1.51 -10.64 -28.92
C ASP A 177 -2.68 -10.76 -27.92
N LYS A 178 -3.26 -11.96 -27.79
CA LYS A 178 -4.28 -12.24 -26.76
C LYS A 178 -3.67 -12.20 -25.36
N PHE A 179 -2.50 -12.80 -25.17
CA PHE A 179 -1.78 -12.83 -23.89
C PHE A 179 -1.41 -11.42 -23.41
N ASP A 180 -0.76 -10.61 -24.24
CA ASP A 180 -0.32 -9.26 -23.89
C ASP A 180 -1.50 -8.34 -23.58
N HIS A 181 -2.64 -8.52 -24.27
CA HIS A 181 -3.88 -7.84 -23.89
C HIS A 181 -4.33 -8.22 -22.49
N ARG A 182 -4.40 -9.52 -22.16
CA ARG A 182 -4.79 -9.96 -20.82
C ARG A 182 -3.80 -9.50 -19.75
N HIS A 183 -2.51 -9.55 -20.05
CA HIS A 183 -1.43 -9.05 -19.19
C HIS A 183 -1.64 -7.57 -18.88
N ALA A 184 -1.79 -6.71 -19.90
CA ALA A 184 -2.02 -5.28 -19.73
C ALA A 184 -3.32 -4.94 -18.99
N GLN A 185 -4.40 -5.72 -19.20
CA GLN A 185 -5.64 -5.56 -18.45
C GLN A 185 -5.46 -5.81 -16.95
N LEU A 186 -4.68 -6.85 -16.61
CA LEU A 186 -4.33 -7.17 -15.23
C LEU A 186 -3.39 -6.12 -14.63
N CYS A 187 -2.34 -5.69 -15.34
CA CYS A 187 -1.47 -4.59 -14.90
C CYS A 187 -2.28 -3.33 -14.60
N ASN A 188 -3.17 -2.91 -15.52
CA ASN A 188 -4.06 -1.77 -15.29
C ASN A 188 -4.95 -1.97 -14.04
N CYS A 189 -5.43 -3.18 -13.77
CA CYS A 189 -6.15 -3.45 -12.52
C CYS A 189 -5.25 -3.24 -11.28
N MET A 190 -4.01 -3.72 -11.32
CA MET A 190 -3.04 -3.55 -10.22
C MET A 190 -2.65 -2.08 -10.05
N GLU A 191 -2.32 -1.38 -11.12
CA GLU A 191 -2.02 0.05 -11.15
C GLU A 191 -3.15 0.88 -10.54
N ARG A 192 -4.41 0.57 -10.89
CA ARG A 192 -5.57 1.24 -10.28
C ARG A 192 -5.68 0.98 -8.79
N CYS A 193 -5.41 -0.25 -8.33
CA CYS A 193 -5.37 -0.56 -6.90
C CYS A 193 -4.28 0.25 -6.18
N PHE A 194 -3.08 0.32 -6.75
CA PHE A 194 -2.00 1.15 -6.20
C PHE A 194 -2.31 2.65 -6.28
N GLY A 195 -2.99 3.12 -7.33
CA GLY A 195 -3.43 4.50 -7.48
C GLY A 195 -4.39 4.94 -6.38
N VAL A 196 -5.35 4.08 -6.01
CA VAL A 196 -6.22 4.32 -4.85
C VAL A 196 -5.40 4.42 -3.56
N LEU A 197 -4.41 3.56 -3.38
CA LEU A 197 -3.53 3.57 -2.21
C LEU A 197 -2.67 4.85 -2.15
N LYS A 198 -2.02 5.23 -3.26
CA LYS A 198 -1.24 6.47 -3.42
C LYS A 198 -2.10 7.73 -3.23
N ASN A 199 -3.37 7.71 -3.63
CA ASN A 199 -4.30 8.82 -3.41
C ASN A 199 -4.72 8.97 -1.94
N ARG A 200 -4.83 7.86 -1.21
CA ARG A 200 -5.10 7.89 0.23
C ARG A 200 -3.84 8.28 1.02
N PHE A 201 -2.69 7.73 0.66
CA PHE A 201 -1.42 7.90 1.37
C PHE A 201 -0.38 8.55 0.47
N GLN A 202 -0.24 9.87 0.60
CA GLN A 202 0.65 10.66 -0.24
C GLN A 202 2.13 10.29 -0.06
N THR A 203 2.54 9.71 1.08
CA THR A 203 3.90 9.16 1.27
C THR A 203 4.30 8.11 0.24
N LEU A 204 3.34 7.51 -0.48
CA LEU A 204 3.62 6.52 -1.53
C LEU A 204 3.81 7.14 -2.92
N ARG A 205 3.64 8.46 -3.07
CA ARG A 205 3.77 9.16 -4.36
C ARG A 205 5.21 9.52 -4.70
N GLU A 206 6.00 9.87 -3.70
CA GLU A 206 7.37 10.37 -3.88
C GLU A 206 8.40 9.41 -3.28
N GLY A 207 9.64 9.52 -3.77
CA GLY A 207 10.77 8.76 -3.25
C GLY A 207 11.01 9.07 -1.78
N ASN A 208 10.99 8.03 -0.94
CA ASN A 208 11.14 8.16 0.49
C ASN A 208 12.63 8.11 0.89
N CYS A 209 13.11 9.08 1.68
CA CYS A 209 14.50 9.11 2.19
C CYS A 209 14.80 8.04 3.27
N TYR A 210 13.86 7.13 3.50
CA TYR A 210 14.01 6.03 4.46
C TYR A 210 14.87 4.90 3.87
N PRO A 211 15.62 4.15 4.70
CA PRO A 211 16.26 2.91 4.25
C PRO A 211 15.24 1.94 3.66
N PHE A 212 15.62 1.15 2.64
CA PHE A 212 14.72 0.23 1.92
C PHE A 212 13.85 -0.62 2.84
N ARG A 213 14.43 -1.16 3.92
CA ARG A 213 13.70 -1.97 4.91
C ARG A 213 12.54 -1.21 5.57
N VAL A 214 12.69 0.08 5.82
CA VAL A 214 11.64 0.94 6.38
C VAL A 214 10.62 1.31 5.31
N GLN A 215 11.06 1.54 4.06
CA GLN A 215 10.13 1.75 2.93
C GLN A 215 9.17 0.56 2.76
N VAL A 216 9.66 -0.68 2.86
CA VAL A 216 8.81 -1.89 2.84
C VAL A 216 7.78 -1.87 3.96
N LEU A 217 8.17 -1.48 5.19
CA LEU A 217 7.24 -1.39 6.31
C LEU A 217 6.20 -0.30 6.14
N ILE A 218 6.57 0.84 5.53
CA ILE A 218 5.64 1.91 5.17
C ILE A 218 4.58 1.39 4.21
N VAL A 219 4.99 0.71 3.12
CA VAL A 219 4.05 0.11 2.16
C VAL A 219 3.11 -0.88 2.85
N LEU A 220 3.65 -1.78 3.68
CA LEU A 220 2.85 -2.74 4.44
C LEU A 220 1.87 -2.06 5.40
N ALA A 221 2.32 -1.02 6.12
CA ALA A 221 1.47 -0.30 7.06
C ALA A 221 0.32 0.42 6.34
N CYS A 222 0.60 1.08 5.20
CA CYS A 222 -0.42 1.69 4.36
C CYS A 222 -1.45 0.65 3.87
N CYS A 223 -1.00 -0.50 3.38
CA CYS A 223 -1.88 -1.59 2.95
C CYS A 223 -2.75 -2.13 4.11
N VAL A 224 -2.16 -2.31 5.30
CA VAL A 224 -2.90 -2.73 6.50
C VAL A 224 -3.99 -1.73 6.85
N VAL A 225 -3.67 -0.43 6.93
CA VAL A 225 -4.65 0.61 7.27
C VAL A 225 -5.75 0.68 6.21
N HIS A 226 -5.38 0.61 4.93
CA HIS A 226 -6.33 0.59 3.81
C HIS A 226 -7.32 -0.58 3.94
N ASN A 227 -6.81 -1.78 4.19
CA ASN A 227 -7.60 -2.99 4.28
C ASN A 227 -8.42 -3.04 5.57
N PHE A 228 -7.90 -2.52 6.69
CA PHE A 228 -8.66 -2.33 7.93
C PHE A 228 -9.89 -1.45 7.68
N ILE A 229 -9.72 -0.27 7.06
CA ILE A 229 -10.84 0.61 6.71
C ILE A 229 -11.81 -0.11 5.78
N ARG A 230 -11.31 -0.89 4.81
CA ARG A 230 -12.16 -1.64 3.87
C ARG A 230 -13.01 -2.73 4.52
N CYS A 231 -12.45 -3.44 5.50
CA CYS A 231 -13.17 -4.47 6.24
C CYS A 231 -14.29 -3.89 7.11
N GLU A 232 -14.05 -2.70 7.67
CA GLU A 232 -14.92 -2.10 8.68
C GLU A 232 -15.89 -1.06 8.11
N HIS A 233 -15.55 -0.44 6.97
CA HIS A 233 -16.29 0.67 6.38
C HIS A 233 -16.50 0.44 4.87
N GLY A 234 -17.68 -0.07 4.51
CA GLY A 234 -18.01 -0.45 3.14
C GLY A 234 -18.11 0.72 2.14
N GLU A 235 -18.39 1.94 2.61
CA GLU A 235 -18.55 3.15 1.77
C GLU A 235 -17.52 4.21 2.13
N ASP A 236 -16.27 4.05 1.68
CA ASP A 236 -15.24 5.08 1.82
C ASP A 236 -14.92 5.73 0.46
N TYR A 237 -14.80 7.06 0.50
CA TYR A 237 -14.57 7.92 -0.67
C TYR A 237 -13.42 7.44 -1.58
N TYR A 238 -12.31 6.98 -1.00
CA TYR A 238 -11.16 6.53 -1.78
C TYR A 238 -11.42 5.22 -2.52
N PHE A 239 -12.34 4.37 -2.04
CA PHE A 239 -12.76 3.19 -2.82
C PHE A 239 -13.66 3.56 -4.01
N ASN A 240 -14.32 4.72 -3.94
CA ASN A 240 -15.25 5.21 -4.96
C ASN A 240 -14.65 6.25 -5.92
N LEU A 241 -13.38 6.61 -5.74
CA LEU A 241 -12.54 7.41 -6.65
C LEU A 241 -12.26 6.67 -7.97
N ARG A 242 -13.32 6.13 -8.61
CA ARG A 242 -13.28 5.66 -9.98
C ARG A 242 -13.22 6.88 -10.89
N GLN A 243 -12.27 6.86 -11.82
CA GLN A 243 -12.04 7.84 -12.90
C GLN A 243 -11.22 9.07 -12.49
N MET A 244 -9.92 8.88 -12.29
CA MET A 244 -8.96 9.86 -12.80
C MET A 244 -7.99 9.08 -13.67
N ASP A 245 -8.24 9.14 -14.97
CA ASP A 245 -7.28 8.79 -16.00
C ASP A 245 -6.00 9.62 -15.81
N ASN A 246 -4.89 9.03 -16.25
CA ASN A 246 -3.50 9.48 -16.11
C ASN A 246 -2.84 9.05 -14.80
N VAL A 247 -2.67 7.73 -14.63
CA VAL A 247 -1.44 7.25 -13.99
C VAL A 247 -0.33 7.71 -14.92
N GLU A 248 0.44 8.73 -14.51
CA GLU A 248 1.73 9.02 -15.14
C GLU A 248 2.47 7.68 -15.19
N LYS A 249 2.80 7.23 -16.40
CA LYS A 249 3.64 6.05 -16.53
C LYS A 249 4.95 6.42 -15.84
N ASP A 250 5.24 5.77 -14.72
CA ASP A 250 6.59 5.79 -14.18
C ASP A 250 7.49 5.31 -15.34
N ASP A 251 8.45 6.12 -15.76
CA ASP A 251 9.39 5.74 -16.80
C ASP A 251 10.05 4.42 -16.38
N ASP A 252 10.11 3.45 -17.30
CA ASP A 252 10.79 2.18 -17.04
C ASP A 252 12.19 2.50 -16.51
N PRO A 253 12.58 1.96 -15.34
CA PRO A 253 13.93 2.16 -14.83
C PRO A 253 14.93 1.68 -15.88
N PRO A 254 16.07 2.38 -16.06
CA PRO A 254 17.08 1.96 -17.02
C PRO A 254 17.52 0.53 -16.72
N ASP A 255 17.75 -0.27 -17.76
CA ASP A 255 18.22 -1.67 -17.67
C ASP A 255 19.36 -1.78 -16.63
N ASP A 256 19.05 -2.36 -15.45
CA ASP A 256 20.05 -2.65 -14.43
C ASP A 256 20.65 -4.04 -14.73
N PRO A 257 21.93 -4.13 -15.14
CA PRO A 257 22.56 -5.41 -15.46
C PRO A 257 22.61 -6.38 -14.26
N SER A 258 22.43 -5.89 -13.04
CA SER A 258 22.35 -6.73 -11.84
C SER A 258 21.01 -7.46 -11.68
N LEU A 259 19.98 -7.04 -12.41
CA LEU A 259 18.67 -7.71 -12.49
C LEU A 259 18.58 -8.72 -13.64
N ALA A 260 19.70 -8.98 -14.34
CA ALA A 260 19.73 -9.95 -15.43
C ALA A 260 19.34 -11.35 -14.95
N VAL A 261 18.27 -11.88 -15.54
CA VAL A 261 17.74 -13.21 -15.23
C VAL A 261 18.68 -14.29 -15.76
N SER A 262 19.00 -15.29 -14.93
CA SER A 262 19.86 -16.41 -15.36
C SER A 262 19.21 -17.22 -16.48
N PRO A 263 19.98 -17.85 -17.40
CA PRO A 263 19.40 -18.62 -18.50
C PRO A 263 18.40 -19.72 -18.08
N PRO A 264 18.63 -20.49 -16.99
CA PRO A 264 17.64 -21.45 -16.49
C PRO A 264 16.33 -20.80 -16.02
N GLU A 265 16.41 -19.67 -15.32
CA GLU A 265 15.24 -18.91 -14.86
C GLU A 265 14.43 -18.34 -16.03
N MET A 266 15.12 -17.83 -17.05
CA MET A 266 14.49 -17.34 -18.27
C MET A 266 13.75 -18.46 -18.99
N GLN A 267 14.38 -19.64 -19.11
CA GLN A 267 13.74 -20.80 -19.71
C GLN A 267 12.51 -21.26 -18.92
N ALA A 268 12.58 -21.27 -17.58
CA ALA A 268 11.43 -21.57 -16.73
C ALA A 268 10.29 -20.58 -16.93
N GLY A 269 10.60 -19.28 -17.05
CA GLY A 269 9.64 -18.22 -17.36
C GLY A 269 8.97 -18.41 -18.72
N GLU A 270 9.72 -18.79 -19.75
CA GLU A 270 9.16 -19.06 -21.08
C GLU A 270 8.22 -20.27 -21.08
N ILE A 271 8.57 -21.34 -20.36
CA ILE A 271 7.72 -22.52 -20.21
C ILE A 271 6.41 -22.12 -19.52
N LEU A 272 6.49 -21.39 -18.40
CA LEU A 272 5.31 -20.92 -17.66
C LEU A 272 4.42 -20.03 -18.55
N ARG A 273 5.01 -19.04 -19.23
CA ARG A 273 4.28 -18.13 -20.11
C ARG A 273 3.60 -18.89 -21.25
N THR A 274 4.27 -19.85 -21.85
CA THR A 274 3.71 -20.67 -22.95
C THR A 274 2.53 -21.52 -22.46
N GLN A 275 2.61 -22.10 -21.25
CA GLN A 275 1.52 -22.85 -20.64
C GLN A 275 0.29 -21.96 -20.42
N ILE A 276 0.48 -20.79 -19.81
CA ILE A 276 -0.59 -19.81 -19.56
C ILE A 276 -1.19 -19.33 -20.88
N ASN A 277 -0.36 -18.98 -21.86
CA ASN A 277 -0.81 -18.50 -23.17
C ASN A 277 -1.68 -19.54 -23.90
N THR A 278 -1.29 -20.82 -23.83
CA THR A 278 -2.08 -21.93 -24.41
C THR A 278 -3.46 -22.04 -23.76
N GLN A 279 -3.54 -21.90 -22.44
CA GLN A 279 -4.81 -21.95 -21.71
C GLN A 279 -5.70 -20.74 -22.00
N ILE A 280 -5.12 -19.53 -21.99
CA ILE A 280 -5.83 -18.29 -22.35
C ILE A 280 -6.39 -18.40 -23.77
N TRP A 281 -5.66 -19.01 -24.70
CA TRP A 281 -6.13 -19.20 -26.07
C TRP A 281 -7.31 -20.18 -26.14
N ALA A 282 -7.24 -21.30 -25.40
CA ALA A 282 -8.27 -22.33 -25.38
C ALA A 282 -9.60 -21.88 -24.73
N ASN A 283 -9.54 -20.97 -23.75
CA ASN A 283 -10.72 -20.42 -23.10
C ASN A 283 -11.28 -19.22 -23.91
N ASN A 284 -12.50 -19.37 -24.43
CA ASN A 284 -13.28 -18.30 -25.08
C ASN A 284 -14.09 -17.50 -24.06
#